data_AF-A0A7C6R5Q9-F1
#
_entry.id   AF-A0A7C6R5Q9-F1
#
_cell.length_a   1.000
_cell.length_b   1.000
_cell.length_c   1.000
_cell.angle_alpha   90.00
_cell.angle_beta   90.00
_cell.angle_gamma   90.00
#
_symmetry.space_group_name_H-M   'P 1'
#
loop_
_entity.id
_entity.type
_entity.pdbx_description
1 polymer ?
#
loop_
_entity_poly.entity_id
_entity_poly.type
_entity_poly.pdbx_seq_one_letter_code
_entity_poly.pdbx_strand_id
1 'polypeptide(L)'
;MVIILYARTCVTKGVFESSLNVACFLSVFITIFAVIERLLSHSDKLYRCKTVFFNPNYMATVVSTVVIICAYKVITKQGNQLLYYIIASFNVVSLYLCGSLFAWVNIFIAVAALLFIFHRHQLLSIFLLVAATGCIVLYSKPDLLPRLAESQLTTENRFDIWGVVIKAILKSPFVGRGFLTYYNIYQSYPGSYPTQHAHSLYLDPILNFGILGTALLLVYFVYYYKKLLLCRNLLNNSRISALIFALTASTLVHGLIDVTILWVQSGLLLGYIMAGLGIEERMLSAQK
;
A
#
# COMPACT_ATOMS: atom_id res chain seq x y z
N MET A 1 -13.60 4.99 8.82
CA MET A 1 -13.07 6.29 9.29
C MET A 1 -13.17 6.45 10.81
N VAL A 2 -14.32 6.20 11.44
CA VAL A 2 -14.50 6.34 12.92
C VAL A 2 -13.47 5.54 13.73
N ILE A 3 -13.23 4.27 13.39
CA ILE A 3 -12.25 3.41 14.08
C ILE A 3 -10.83 4.02 14.03
N ILE A 4 -10.44 4.60 12.89
CA ILE A 4 -9.12 5.21 12.71
C ILE A 4 -8.99 6.48 13.55
N LEU A 5 -10.03 7.31 13.58
CA LEU A 5 -10.06 8.52 14.40
C LEU A 5 -10.03 8.18 15.89
N TYR A 6 -10.78 7.17 16.32
CA TYR A 6 -10.74 6.65 17.68
C TYR A 6 -9.37 6.07 18.05
N ALA A 7 -8.75 5.31 17.13
CA ALA A 7 -7.40 4.80 17.34
C ALA A 7 -6.39 5.95 17.52
N ARG A 8 -6.53 7.05 16.75
CA ARG A 8 -5.64 8.22 16.86
C ARG A 8 -5.71 8.86 18.23
N THR A 9 -6.89 8.92 18.84
CA THR A 9 -7.09 9.53 20.16
C THR A 9 -6.61 8.62 21.30
N CYS A 10 -6.83 7.30 21.21
CA CYS A 10 -6.68 6.41 22.37
C CYS A 10 -5.41 5.54 22.37
N VAL A 11 -4.83 5.25 21.21
CA VAL A 11 -3.70 4.31 21.12
C VAL A 11 -2.43 4.90 21.75
N THR A 12 -1.83 4.17 22.69
CA THR A 12 -0.54 4.53 23.29
C THR A 12 0.61 4.01 22.44
N LYS A 13 1.81 4.57 22.63
CA LYS A 13 3.03 4.11 21.92
C LYS A 13 3.29 2.62 22.11
N GLY A 14 3.13 2.11 23.33
CA GLY A 14 3.33 0.69 23.63
C GLY A 14 2.36 -0.21 22.86
N VAL A 15 1.07 0.14 22.84
CA VAL A 15 0.05 -0.61 22.08
C VAL A 15 0.33 -0.54 20.58
N PHE A 16 0.65 0.64 20.05
CA PHE A 16 1.00 0.82 18.63
C PHE A 16 2.15 -0.10 18.20
N GLU A 17 3.26 -0.06 18.93
CA GLU A 17 4.44 -0.84 18.58
C GLU A 17 4.20 -2.35 18.74
N SER A 18 3.43 -2.77 19.75
CA SER A 18 3.00 -4.15 19.92
C SER A 18 2.08 -4.62 18.80
N SER A 19 1.13 -3.80 18.36
CA SER A 19 0.24 -4.12 17.23
C SER A 19 1.00 -4.28 15.91
N LEU A 20 2.02 -3.44 15.66
CA LEU A 20 2.90 -3.62 14.50
C LEU A 20 3.68 -4.94 14.58
N ASN A 21 4.16 -5.33 15.76
CA ASN A 21 4.84 -6.61 15.95
C ASN A 21 3.90 -7.79 15.69
N VAL A 22 2.67 -7.74 16.20
CA VAL A 22 1.64 -8.76 15.95
C VAL A 22 1.34 -8.87 14.45
N ALA A 23 1.19 -7.75 13.74
CA ALA A 23 1.02 -7.76 12.29
C ALA A 23 2.19 -8.45 11.57
N CYS A 24 3.43 -8.16 11.97
CA CYS A 24 4.62 -8.84 11.46
C CYS A 24 4.59 -10.35 11.73
N PHE A 25 4.28 -10.79 12.95
CA PHE A 25 4.22 -12.23 13.25
C PHE A 25 3.09 -12.95 12.50
N LEU A 26 1.89 -12.37 12.47
CA LEU A 26 0.74 -12.96 11.78
C LEU A 26 0.99 -13.12 10.28
N SER A 27 1.79 -12.24 9.68
CA SER A 27 2.15 -12.32 8.26
C SER A 27 2.93 -13.58 7.87
N VAL A 28 3.63 -14.22 8.82
CA VAL A 28 4.35 -15.48 8.56
C VAL A 28 3.36 -16.58 8.18
N PHE A 29 2.18 -16.62 8.83
CA PHE A 29 1.12 -17.56 8.48
C PHE A 29 0.57 -17.32 7.07
N ILE A 30 0.51 -16.07 6.61
CA ILE A 30 0.13 -15.76 5.21
C ILE A 30 1.10 -16.45 4.24
N THR A 31 2.40 -16.45 4.56
CA THR A 31 3.41 -17.11 3.73
C THR A 31 3.25 -18.62 3.74
N ILE A 32 3.00 -19.21 4.90
CA ILE A 32 2.74 -20.66 5.02
C ILE A 32 1.53 -21.04 4.16
N PHE A 33 0.42 -20.31 4.29
CA PHE A 33 -0.77 -20.56 3.47
C PHE A 33 -0.52 -20.35 1.98
N ALA A 34 0.25 -19.33 1.59
CA ALA A 34 0.57 -19.08 0.18
C ALA A 34 1.42 -20.22 -0.42
N VAL A 35 2.37 -20.76 0.34
CA VAL A 35 3.16 -21.92 -0.07
C VAL A 35 2.28 -23.16 -0.21
N ILE A 36 1.41 -23.42 0.76
CA ILE A 36 0.46 -24.55 0.69
C ILE A 36 -0.47 -24.40 -0.52
N GLU A 37 -1.04 -23.22 -0.73
CA GLU A 37 -1.91 -22.91 -1.87
C GLU A 37 -1.18 -23.13 -3.19
N ARG A 38 0.08 -22.68 -3.29
CA ARG A 38 0.93 -22.91 -4.47
C ARG A 38 1.23 -24.37 -4.71
N LEU A 39 1.52 -25.13 -3.66
CA LEU A 39 1.74 -26.56 -3.78
C LEU A 39 0.46 -27.22 -4.27
N LEU A 40 -0.70 -26.96 -3.67
CA LEU A 40 -1.97 -27.59 -4.10
C LEU A 40 -2.38 -27.26 -5.54
N SER A 41 -1.88 -26.16 -6.11
CA SER A 41 -2.15 -25.72 -7.49
C SER A 41 -1.14 -26.21 -8.54
N HIS A 42 -0.50 -27.37 -8.29
CA HIS A 42 0.57 -28.01 -9.11
C HIS A 42 0.41 -27.92 -10.65
N SER A 43 -0.81 -27.84 -11.18
CA SER A 43 -1.12 -27.83 -12.61
C SER A 43 -0.99 -26.47 -13.30
N ASP A 44 -0.98 -25.35 -12.57
CA ASP A 44 -0.95 -24.01 -13.18
C ASP A 44 0.25 -23.18 -12.69
N LYS A 45 1.29 -23.13 -13.54
CA LYS A 45 2.49 -22.33 -13.27
C LYS A 45 2.18 -20.83 -13.14
N LEU A 46 1.11 -20.34 -13.76
CA LEU A 46 0.68 -18.94 -13.71
C LEU A 46 -0.30 -18.66 -12.56
N TYR A 47 -0.62 -19.67 -11.74
CA TYR A 47 -1.50 -19.52 -10.60
C TYR A 47 -0.99 -18.45 -9.62
N ARG A 48 -1.87 -17.49 -9.31
CA ARG A 48 -1.59 -16.39 -8.39
C ARG A 48 -2.20 -16.70 -7.03
N CYS A 49 -1.35 -16.84 -6.02
CA CYS A 49 -1.83 -17.09 -4.66
C CYS A 49 -2.62 -15.90 -4.14
N LYS A 50 -3.81 -16.17 -3.61
CA LYS A 50 -4.71 -15.16 -3.03
C LYS A 50 -4.98 -15.39 -1.55
N THR A 51 -4.65 -16.57 -1.04
CA THR A 51 -4.85 -17.04 0.34
C THR A 51 -6.20 -16.57 0.91
N VAL A 52 -6.17 -15.93 2.09
CA VAL A 52 -7.36 -15.44 2.81
C VAL A 52 -7.90 -14.10 2.26
N PHE A 53 -7.27 -13.52 1.24
CA PHE A 53 -7.57 -12.17 0.76
C PHE A 53 -8.48 -12.11 -0.45
N PHE A 54 -8.89 -13.26 -1.01
CA PHE A 54 -9.75 -13.40 -2.19
C PHE A 54 -9.22 -12.78 -3.50
N ASN A 55 -8.24 -11.88 -3.42
CA ASN A 55 -7.58 -11.23 -4.53
C ASN A 55 -6.06 -11.15 -4.26
N PRO A 56 -5.21 -11.56 -5.21
CA PRO A 56 -3.76 -11.51 -5.06
C PRO A 56 -3.21 -10.09 -4.83
N ASN A 57 -3.85 -9.04 -5.36
CA ASN A 57 -3.41 -7.65 -5.14
C ASN A 57 -3.69 -7.17 -3.70
N TYR A 58 -4.78 -7.64 -3.07
CA TYR A 58 -5.07 -7.35 -1.66
C TYR A 58 -4.03 -8.03 -0.74
N MET A 59 -3.73 -9.30 -1.00
CA MET A 59 -2.63 -10.00 -0.33
C MET A 59 -1.30 -9.25 -0.50
N ALA A 60 -0.96 -8.86 -1.73
CA ALA A 60 0.26 -8.13 -2.05
C ALA A 60 0.38 -6.82 -1.27
N THR A 61 -0.72 -6.09 -1.11
CA THR A 61 -0.76 -4.82 -0.36
C THR A 61 -0.49 -5.03 1.13
N VAL A 62 -1.04 -6.09 1.72
CA VAL A 62 -0.81 -6.42 3.13
C VAL A 62 0.64 -6.86 3.36
N VAL A 63 1.15 -7.82 2.57
CA VAL A 63 2.52 -8.33 2.77
C VAL A 63 3.58 -7.27 2.45
N SER A 64 3.36 -6.41 1.44
CA SER A 64 4.25 -5.27 1.17
C SER A 64 4.25 -4.26 2.31
N THR A 65 3.08 -3.96 2.88
CA THR A 65 2.99 -3.09 4.08
C THR A 65 3.78 -3.70 5.25
N VAL A 66 3.70 -5.02 5.46
CA VAL A 66 4.48 -5.70 6.50
C VAL A 66 5.98 -5.63 6.22
N VAL A 67 6.44 -5.84 4.99
CA VAL A 67 7.87 -5.66 4.62
C VAL A 67 8.33 -4.23 4.95
N ILE A 68 7.50 -3.23 4.68
CA ILE A 68 7.79 -1.82 4.98
C ILE A 68 7.86 -1.59 6.51
N ILE A 69 6.97 -2.21 7.29
CA ILE A 69 7.06 -2.19 8.76
C ILE A 69 8.35 -2.84 9.24
N CYS A 70 8.76 -3.99 8.69
CA CYS A 70 10.03 -4.65 9.01
C CYS A 70 11.23 -3.74 8.70
N ALA A 71 11.24 -3.10 7.52
CA ALA A 71 12.29 -2.16 7.15
C ALA A 71 12.35 -0.96 8.12
N TYR A 72 11.19 -0.41 8.49
CA TYR A 72 11.08 0.64 9.51
C TYR A 72 11.68 0.20 10.86
N LYS A 73 11.35 -1.00 11.33
CA LYS A 73 11.88 -1.56 12.59
C LYS A 73 13.40 -1.73 12.55
N VAL A 74 13.93 -2.26 11.44
CA VAL A 74 15.37 -2.44 11.23
C VAL A 74 16.11 -1.10 11.21
N ILE A 75 15.66 -0.15 10.38
CA ILE A 75 16.31 1.17 10.20
C ILE A 75 16.31 1.96 11.52
N THR A 76 15.22 1.89 12.28
CA THR A 76 15.08 2.57 13.56
C THR A 76 15.62 1.80 14.76
N LYS A 77 16.26 0.63 14.52
CA LYS A 77 16.85 -0.25 15.54
C LYS A 77 15.87 -0.63 16.66
N GLN A 78 14.63 -0.97 16.29
CA GLN A 78 13.61 -1.39 17.25
C GLN A 78 13.52 -2.92 17.30
N GLY A 79 13.50 -3.49 18.50
CA GLY A 79 13.33 -4.94 18.70
C GLY A 79 14.48 -5.78 18.13
N ASN A 80 14.21 -7.06 17.89
CA ASN A 80 15.19 -7.98 17.31
C ASN A 80 15.27 -7.81 15.78
N GLN A 81 16.35 -7.20 15.29
CA GLN A 81 16.54 -6.92 13.87
C GLN A 81 16.58 -8.18 13.01
N LEU A 82 17.23 -9.25 13.50
CA LEU A 82 17.33 -10.52 12.77
C LEU A 82 15.94 -11.10 12.52
N LEU A 83 15.07 -11.04 13.52
CA LEU A 83 13.68 -11.49 13.38
C LEU A 83 12.94 -10.72 12.28
N TYR A 84 13.08 -9.39 12.22
CA TYR A 84 12.42 -8.60 11.17
C TYR A 84 12.98 -8.86 9.78
N TYR A 85 14.28 -9.15 9.64
CA TYR A 85 14.84 -9.62 8.38
C TYR A 85 14.24 -10.97 7.95
N ILE A 86 14.10 -11.92 8.88
CA ILE A 86 13.47 -13.21 8.60
C ILE A 86 12.00 -13.00 8.16
N ILE A 87 11.21 -12.25 8.91
CA ILE A 87 9.81 -11.97 8.58
C ILE A 87 9.68 -11.28 7.21
N ALA A 88 10.55 -10.30 6.92
CA ALA A 88 10.57 -9.64 5.62
C ALA A 88 10.83 -10.64 4.48
N SER A 89 11.79 -11.56 4.63
CA SER A 89 12.08 -12.61 3.64
C SER A 89 10.87 -13.51 3.38
N PHE A 90 10.15 -13.94 4.42
CA PHE A 90 8.90 -14.71 4.27
C PHE A 90 7.85 -13.91 3.46
N ASN A 91 7.67 -12.63 3.76
CA ASN A 91 6.71 -11.79 3.03
C ASN A 91 7.13 -11.51 1.58
N VAL A 92 8.44 -11.46 1.30
CA VAL A 92 8.96 -11.37 -0.08
C VAL A 92 8.66 -12.64 -0.87
N VAL A 93 8.70 -13.83 -0.24
CA VAL A 93 8.23 -15.08 -0.86
C VAL A 93 6.73 -14.99 -1.16
N SER A 94 5.91 -14.55 -0.20
CA SER A 94 4.47 -14.32 -0.43
C SER A 94 4.19 -13.36 -1.59
N LEU A 95 4.97 -12.29 -1.68
CA LEU A 95 4.87 -11.29 -2.75
C LEU A 95 5.15 -11.90 -4.12
N TYR A 96 6.19 -12.72 -4.21
CA TYR A 96 6.51 -13.46 -5.42
C TYR A 96 5.36 -14.39 -5.83
N LEU A 97 4.83 -15.17 -4.88
CA LEU A 97 3.76 -16.15 -5.13
C LEU A 97 2.41 -15.54 -5.54
N CYS A 98 2.10 -14.31 -5.11
CA CYS A 98 0.87 -13.62 -5.52
C CYS A 98 0.96 -12.94 -6.90
N GLY A 99 2.18 -12.81 -7.46
CA GLY A 99 2.40 -12.30 -8.82
C GLY A 99 1.99 -10.84 -9.03
N SER A 100 1.98 -10.01 -7.97
CA SER A 100 1.68 -8.58 -8.08
C SER A 100 2.93 -7.77 -8.39
N LEU A 101 3.07 -7.30 -9.64
CA LEU A 101 4.24 -6.55 -10.11
C LEU A 101 4.43 -5.22 -9.37
N PHE A 102 3.35 -4.44 -9.23
CA PHE A 102 3.44 -3.11 -8.63
C PHE A 102 3.69 -3.13 -7.12
N ALA A 103 3.46 -4.26 -6.45
CA ALA A 103 3.78 -4.38 -5.04
C ALA A 103 5.31 -4.39 -4.78
N TRP A 104 6.13 -4.80 -5.76
CA TRP A 104 7.58 -4.60 -5.72
C TRP A 104 7.96 -3.11 -5.77
N VAL A 105 7.30 -2.35 -6.65
CA VAL A 105 7.47 -0.89 -6.76
C VAL A 105 7.06 -0.22 -5.44
N ASN A 106 5.97 -0.67 -4.82
CA ASN A 106 5.51 -0.13 -3.54
C ASN A 106 6.56 -0.28 -2.43
N ILE A 107 7.15 -1.46 -2.29
CA ILE A 107 8.22 -1.70 -1.32
C ILE A 107 9.42 -0.83 -1.64
N PHE A 108 9.82 -0.76 -2.91
CA PHE A 108 10.94 0.07 -3.35
C PHE A 108 10.76 1.54 -2.95
N ILE A 109 9.63 2.15 -3.30
CA ILE A 109 9.35 3.56 -2.99
C ILE A 109 9.33 3.81 -1.48
N ALA A 110 8.66 2.94 -0.70
CA ALA A 110 8.59 3.12 0.74
C ALA A 110 9.96 2.95 1.44
N VAL A 111 10.73 1.93 1.07
CA VAL A 111 12.06 1.70 1.67
C VAL A 111 13.03 2.82 1.27
N ALA A 112 13.01 3.26 0.01
CA ALA A 112 13.79 4.42 -0.43
C ALA A 112 13.41 5.69 0.37
N ALA A 113 12.11 5.94 0.55
CA ALA A 113 11.62 7.05 1.37
C ALA A 113 12.09 6.94 2.82
N LEU A 114 12.02 5.75 3.46
CA LEU A 114 12.54 5.55 4.82
C LEU A 114 14.04 5.85 4.90
N LEU A 115 14.84 5.30 3.98
CA LEU A 115 16.30 5.52 3.96
C LEU A 115 16.64 7.00 3.75
N PHE A 116 15.91 7.69 2.87
CA PHE A 116 16.05 9.12 2.64
C PHE A 116 15.67 9.94 3.89
N ILE A 117 14.50 9.69 4.48
CA ILE A 117 13.98 10.40 5.66
C ILE A 117 14.89 10.22 6.89
N PHE A 118 15.54 9.06 7.03
CA PHE A 118 16.50 8.80 8.11
C PHE A 118 17.96 9.13 7.73
N HIS A 119 18.18 9.86 6.63
CA HIS A 119 19.51 10.31 6.17
C HIS A 119 20.53 9.17 6.00
N ARG A 120 20.07 7.96 5.66
CA ARG A 120 20.90 6.79 5.40
C ARG A 120 21.38 6.75 3.95
N HIS A 121 22.02 7.84 3.49
CA HIS A 121 22.35 8.07 2.08
C HIS A 121 23.20 6.96 1.46
N GLN A 122 24.17 6.41 2.19
CA GLN A 122 24.98 5.28 1.70
C GLN A 122 24.13 4.03 1.42
N LEU A 123 23.23 3.67 2.35
CA LEU A 123 22.32 2.54 2.17
C LEU A 123 21.30 2.82 1.06
N LEU A 124 20.84 4.07 0.92
CA LEU A 124 19.98 4.48 -0.18
C LEU A 124 20.69 4.29 -1.53
N SER A 125 21.94 4.74 -1.67
CA SER A 125 22.72 4.56 -2.90
C SER A 125 22.91 3.08 -3.24
N ILE A 126 23.24 2.24 -2.26
CA ILE A 126 23.34 0.78 -2.45
C ILE A 126 21.98 0.21 -2.88
N PHE A 127 20.90 0.60 -2.21
CA PHE A 127 19.55 0.14 -2.52
C PHE A 127 19.12 0.50 -3.94
N LEU A 128 19.39 1.73 -4.39
CA LEU A 128 19.13 2.19 -5.75
C LEU A 128 19.97 1.43 -6.79
N LEU A 129 21.25 1.15 -6.50
CA LEU A 129 22.12 0.39 -7.38
C LEU A 129 21.66 -1.07 -7.52
N VAL A 130 21.24 -1.70 -6.42
CA VAL A 130 20.66 -3.06 -6.42
C VAL A 130 19.37 -3.07 -7.23
N ALA A 131 18.50 -2.08 -7.06
CA ALA A 131 17.26 -1.98 -7.84
C ALA A 131 17.54 -1.78 -9.34
N ALA A 132 18.49 -0.92 -9.71
CA ALA A 132 18.90 -0.71 -11.10
C ALA A 132 19.46 -1.99 -11.72
N THR A 133 20.33 -2.71 -10.98
CA THR A 133 20.86 -4.02 -11.40
C THR A 133 19.72 -5.03 -11.58
N GLY A 134 18.76 -5.04 -10.64
CA GLY A 134 17.56 -5.87 -10.73
C GLY A 134 16.75 -5.60 -12.00
N CYS A 135 16.54 -4.33 -12.37
CA CYS A 135 15.88 -3.96 -13.62
C CYS A 135 16.63 -4.46 -14.87
N ILE A 136 17.97 -4.36 -14.90
CA ILE A 136 18.79 -4.88 -16.00
C ILE A 136 18.65 -6.42 -16.11
N VAL A 137 18.66 -7.11 -14.97
CA VAL A 137 18.47 -8.56 -14.92
C VAL A 137 17.08 -8.96 -15.40
N LEU A 138 16.03 -8.26 -14.97
CA LEU A 138 14.65 -8.51 -15.40
C LEU A 138 14.43 -8.20 -16.89
N TYR A 139 15.11 -7.18 -17.43
CA TYR A 139 15.10 -6.91 -18.87
C TYR A 139 15.74 -8.06 -19.66
N SER A 140 16.84 -8.62 -19.14
CA SER A 140 17.57 -9.72 -19.80
C SER A 140 16.90 -11.09 -19.62
N LYS A 141 16.17 -11.29 -18.51
CA LYS A 141 15.49 -12.55 -18.14
C LYS A 141 14.09 -12.25 -17.58
N PRO A 142 13.12 -11.89 -18.43
CA PRO A 142 11.77 -11.52 -17.98
C PRO A 142 11.03 -12.67 -17.28
N ASP A 143 11.38 -13.93 -17.56
CA ASP A 143 10.80 -15.13 -16.94
C ASP A 143 11.00 -15.21 -15.42
N LEU A 144 11.93 -14.42 -14.86
CA LEU A 144 12.11 -14.30 -13.41
C LEU A 144 10.90 -13.67 -12.72
N LEU A 145 10.12 -12.85 -13.43
CA LEU A 145 8.82 -12.37 -12.98
C LEU A 145 7.82 -12.67 -14.08
N PRO A 146 7.24 -13.89 -14.13
CA PRO A 146 6.42 -14.35 -15.26
C PRO A 146 5.29 -13.38 -15.67
N ARG A 147 4.74 -12.66 -14.68
CA ARG A 147 3.68 -11.66 -14.89
C ARG A 147 4.12 -10.43 -15.68
N LEU A 148 5.42 -10.21 -15.90
CA LEU A 148 5.92 -9.14 -16.79
C LEU A 148 5.39 -9.31 -18.22
N ALA A 149 5.21 -10.54 -18.69
CA ALA A 149 4.65 -10.81 -20.02
C ALA A 149 3.20 -10.31 -20.18
N GLU A 150 2.43 -10.30 -19.08
CA GLU A 150 1.04 -9.82 -19.08
C GLU A 150 0.92 -8.31 -18.77
N SER A 151 2.03 -7.61 -18.58
CA SER A 151 2.02 -6.20 -18.14
C SER A 151 1.32 -5.28 -19.14
N GLN A 152 1.52 -5.50 -20.44
CA GLN A 152 0.86 -4.73 -21.50
C GLN A 152 -0.66 -4.92 -21.45
N LEU A 153 -1.14 -6.16 -21.47
CA LEU A 153 -2.58 -6.47 -21.39
C LEU A 153 -3.22 -5.86 -20.13
N THR A 154 -2.54 -5.94 -18.98
CA THR A 154 -3.08 -5.33 -17.76
C THR A 154 -3.14 -3.81 -17.84
N THR A 155 -2.26 -3.17 -18.59
CA THR A 155 -2.25 -1.73 -18.81
C THR A 155 -3.38 -1.31 -19.75
N GLU A 156 -3.59 -2.06 -20.85
CA GLU A 156 -4.70 -1.87 -21.78
C GLU A 156 -6.05 -1.97 -21.06
N ASN A 157 -6.25 -3.01 -20.24
CA ASN A 157 -7.47 -3.14 -19.43
C ASN A 157 -7.73 -1.91 -18.53
N ARG A 158 -6.68 -1.26 -18.01
CA ARG A 158 -6.84 -0.03 -17.21
C ARG A 158 -7.29 1.16 -18.05
N PHE A 159 -6.77 1.29 -19.27
CA PHE A 159 -7.23 2.36 -20.17
C PHE A 159 -8.71 2.19 -20.53
N ASP A 160 -9.18 0.96 -20.75
CA ASP A 160 -10.61 0.69 -20.99
C ASP A 160 -11.47 1.10 -19.78
N ILE A 161 -11.04 0.72 -18.58
CA ILE A 161 -11.68 1.09 -17.31
C ILE A 161 -11.74 2.62 -17.19
N TRP A 162 -10.62 3.30 -17.38
CA TRP A 162 -10.54 4.76 -17.24
C TRP A 162 -11.38 5.49 -18.30
N GLY A 163 -11.46 4.96 -19.52
CA GLY A 163 -12.35 5.49 -20.56
C GLY A 163 -13.82 5.47 -20.13
N VAL A 164 -14.27 4.38 -19.51
CA VAL A 164 -15.62 4.27 -18.93
C VAL A 164 -15.81 5.23 -17.75
N VAL A 165 -14.82 5.29 -16.85
CA VAL A 165 -14.84 6.15 -15.65
C VAL A 165 -14.97 7.62 -16.04
N ILE A 166 -14.19 8.09 -17.02
CA ILE A 166 -14.23 9.48 -17.50
C ILE A 166 -15.61 9.81 -18.08
N LYS A 167 -16.17 8.94 -18.94
CA LYS A 167 -17.53 9.12 -19.48
C LYS A 167 -18.58 9.19 -18.37
N ALA A 168 -18.43 8.39 -17.32
CA ALA A 168 -19.36 8.37 -16.19
C ALA A 168 -19.25 9.60 -15.29
N ILE A 169 -18.02 10.10 -15.05
CA ILE A 169 -17.75 11.34 -14.31
C ILE A 169 -18.39 12.52 -15.02
N LEU A 170 -18.24 12.63 -16.35
CA LEU A 170 -18.82 13.73 -17.13
C LEU A 170 -20.36 13.80 -17.02
N LYS A 171 -21.03 12.68 -16.74
CA LYS A 171 -22.49 12.64 -16.52
C LYS A 171 -22.92 13.06 -15.11
N SER A 172 -22.04 13.02 -14.11
CA SER A 172 -22.34 13.46 -12.73
C SER A 172 -21.07 13.98 -12.03
N PRO A 173 -20.53 15.14 -12.46
CA PRO A 173 -19.20 15.56 -12.05
C PRO A 173 -19.13 16.13 -10.62
N PHE A 174 -20.22 16.73 -10.11
CA PHE A 174 -20.17 17.48 -8.85
C PHE A 174 -20.32 16.59 -7.62
N VAL A 175 -21.31 15.70 -7.60
CA VAL A 175 -21.66 14.88 -6.41
C VAL A 175 -21.32 13.39 -6.60
N GLY A 176 -20.98 12.97 -7.81
CA GLY A 176 -20.67 11.57 -8.11
C GLY A 176 -21.94 10.71 -8.16
N ARG A 177 -21.79 9.41 -7.85
CA ARG A 177 -22.83 8.38 -8.02
C ARG A 177 -22.91 7.38 -6.84
N GLY A 178 -22.13 7.56 -5.78
CA GLY A 178 -22.07 6.71 -4.60
C GLY A 178 -20.91 5.71 -4.60
N PHE A 179 -20.77 4.94 -3.52
CA PHE A 179 -19.72 3.93 -3.40
C PHE A 179 -19.87 2.82 -4.44
N LEU A 180 -18.74 2.26 -4.88
CA LEU A 180 -18.68 1.16 -5.86
C LEU A 180 -19.39 1.51 -7.18
N THR A 181 -19.35 2.78 -7.60
CA THR A 181 -20.04 3.22 -8.81
C THR A 181 -19.60 2.42 -10.02
N TYR A 182 -18.30 2.19 -10.21
CA TYR A 182 -17.81 1.45 -11.38
C TYR A 182 -18.46 0.07 -11.51
N TYR A 183 -18.49 -0.70 -10.41
CA TYR A 183 -19.12 -2.01 -10.34
C TYR A 183 -20.59 -2.00 -10.78
N ASN A 184 -21.32 -0.93 -10.47
CA ASN A 184 -22.74 -0.79 -10.79
C ASN A 184 -23.01 -0.30 -12.22
N ILE A 185 -22.03 0.31 -12.89
CA ILE A 185 -22.26 0.95 -14.20
C ILE A 185 -21.51 0.31 -15.37
N TYR A 186 -20.46 -0.48 -15.13
CA TYR A 186 -19.58 -0.95 -16.22
C TYR A 186 -20.38 -1.67 -17.32
N GLN A 187 -21.33 -2.53 -16.94
CA GLN A 187 -22.17 -3.30 -17.88
C GLN A 187 -22.98 -2.43 -18.84
N SER A 188 -23.26 -1.17 -18.49
CA SER A 188 -23.95 -0.22 -19.36
C SER A 188 -23.05 0.43 -20.42
N TYR A 189 -21.75 0.13 -20.42
CA TYR A 189 -20.78 0.62 -21.39
C TYR A 189 -20.27 -0.55 -22.26
N PRO A 190 -20.61 -0.59 -23.55
CA PRO A 190 -20.11 -1.63 -24.45
C PRO A 190 -18.57 -1.68 -24.47
N GLY A 191 -18.00 -2.89 -24.34
CA GLY A 191 -16.56 -3.11 -24.31
C GLY A 191 -15.88 -2.78 -22.97
N SER A 192 -16.63 -2.46 -21.91
CA SER A 192 -16.05 -2.21 -20.59
C SER A 192 -15.40 -3.47 -20.00
N TYR A 193 -14.29 -3.29 -19.28
CA TYR A 193 -13.66 -4.37 -18.53
C TYR A 193 -14.39 -4.63 -17.19
N PRO A 194 -14.78 -5.88 -16.88
CA PRO A 194 -15.48 -6.21 -15.63
C PRO A 194 -14.53 -6.16 -14.43
N THR A 195 -14.81 -5.24 -13.49
CA THR A 195 -14.08 -5.12 -12.22
C THR A 195 -14.92 -4.39 -11.16
N GLN A 196 -14.42 -4.32 -9.93
CA GLN A 196 -15.11 -3.72 -8.78
C GLN A 196 -14.91 -2.20 -8.67
N HIS A 197 -13.83 -1.65 -9.21
CA HIS A 197 -13.43 -0.26 -9.00
C HIS A 197 -12.60 0.29 -10.17
N ALA A 198 -12.37 1.61 -10.19
CA ALA A 198 -11.72 2.31 -11.30
C ALA A 198 -10.20 2.03 -11.44
N HIS A 199 -9.62 1.20 -10.57
CA HIS A 199 -8.17 0.95 -10.49
C HIS A 199 -7.30 2.23 -10.52
N SER A 200 -7.80 3.30 -9.91
CA SER A 200 -7.06 4.55 -9.72
C SER A 200 -7.57 5.26 -8.48
N LEU A 201 -6.70 5.48 -7.50
CA LEU A 201 -6.98 6.24 -6.28
C LEU A 201 -7.34 7.70 -6.56
N TYR A 202 -7.08 8.17 -7.78
CA TYR A 202 -7.38 9.52 -8.24
C TYR A 202 -8.75 9.61 -8.91
N LEU A 203 -9.07 8.66 -9.78
CA LEU A 203 -10.35 8.66 -10.50
C LEU A 203 -11.50 8.09 -9.68
N ASP A 204 -11.24 7.09 -8.83
CA ASP A 204 -12.29 6.39 -8.08
C ASP A 204 -13.06 7.31 -7.10
N PRO A 205 -12.41 8.20 -6.31
CA PRO A 205 -13.14 9.15 -5.47
C PRO A 205 -13.98 10.14 -6.28
N ILE A 206 -13.49 10.60 -7.44
CA ILE A 206 -14.23 11.54 -8.29
C ILE A 206 -15.46 10.84 -8.89
N LEU A 207 -15.31 9.60 -9.33
CA LEU A 207 -16.42 8.79 -9.83
C LEU A 207 -17.50 8.59 -8.75
N ASN A 208 -17.07 8.23 -7.54
CA ASN A 208 -17.98 7.88 -6.46
C ASN A 208 -18.62 9.12 -5.80
N PHE A 209 -17.84 10.18 -5.53
CA PHE A 209 -18.27 11.31 -4.70
C PHE A 209 -18.24 12.67 -5.43
N GLY A 210 -17.87 12.67 -6.71
CA GLY A 210 -17.72 13.89 -7.50
C GLY A 210 -16.59 14.77 -7.00
N ILE A 211 -16.46 15.93 -7.63
CA ILE A 211 -15.45 16.94 -7.28
C ILE A 211 -15.67 17.45 -5.86
N LEU A 212 -16.92 17.63 -5.42
CA LEU A 212 -17.23 18.15 -4.08
C LEU A 212 -16.81 17.18 -2.97
N GLY A 213 -17.20 15.91 -3.07
CA GLY A 213 -16.82 14.91 -2.07
C GLY A 213 -15.31 14.61 -2.09
N THR A 214 -14.70 14.59 -3.27
CA THR A 214 -13.25 14.45 -3.41
C THR A 214 -12.51 15.63 -2.79
N ALA A 215 -12.99 16.86 -2.99
CA ALA A 215 -12.39 18.05 -2.39
C ALA A 215 -12.45 18.02 -0.86
N LEU A 216 -13.57 17.59 -0.26
CA LEU A 216 -13.70 17.43 1.18
C LEU A 216 -12.71 16.38 1.73
N LEU A 217 -12.54 15.27 1.02
CA LEU A 217 -11.55 14.25 1.38
C LEU A 217 -10.11 14.80 1.31
N LEU A 218 -9.80 15.58 0.27
CA LEU A 218 -8.50 16.24 0.12
C LEU A 218 -8.24 17.23 1.25
N VAL A 219 -9.23 18.03 1.65
CA VAL A 219 -9.11 18.97 2.77
C VAL A 219 -8.71 18.24 4.06
N TYR A 220 -9.38 17.11 4.37
CA TYR A 220 -9.00 16.28 5.52
C TYR A 220 -7.52 15.86 5.46
N PHE A 221 -7.08 15.32 4.32
CA PHE A 221 -5.69 14.89 4.17
C PHE A 221 -4.70 16.05 4.23
N VAL A 222 -5.03 17.23 3.69
CA VAL A 222 -4.19 18.43 3.82
C VAL A 222 -3.96 18.78 5.29
N TYR A 223 -5.00 18.81 6.11
CA TYR A 223 -4.84 19.08 7.55
C TYR A 223 -4.07 17.95 8.26
N TYR A 224 -4.32 16.70 7.91
CA TYR A 224 -3.61 15.55 8.44
C TYR A 224 -2.10 15.65 8.15
N TYR A 225 -1.71 15.87 6.90
CA TYR A 225 -0.30 15.94 6.50
C TYR A 225 0.40 17.22 6.98
N LYS A 226 -0.31 18.34 7.13
CA LYS A 226 0.23 19.53 7.83
C LYS A 226 0.64 19.20 9.27
N LYS A 227 -0.20 18.45 10.00
CA LYS A 227 0.12 18.01 11.38
C LYS A 227 1.25 16.98 11.41
N LEU A 228 1.27 16.06 10.46
CA LEU A 228 2.35 15.08 10.29
C LEU A 228 3.71 15.77 10.09
N LEU A 229 3.77 16.76 9.18
CA LEU A 229 4.97 17.56 8.93
C LEU A 229 5.41 18.35 10.17
N LEU A 230 4.46 18.95 10.89
CA LEU A 230 4.76 19.67 12.13
C LEU A 230 5.40 18.75 13.18
N CYS A 231 4.80 17.58 13.43
CA CYS A 231 5.36 16.60 14.37
C CYS A 231 6.75 16.14 13.94
N ARG A 232 6.94 15.91 12.64
CA ARG A 232 8.23 15.48 12.10
C ARG A 232 9.33 16.53 12.27
N ASN A 233 9.01 17.81 12.09
CA ASN A 233 9.99 18.89 12.15
C ASN A 233 10.35 19.30 13.58
N LEU A 234 9.42 19.15 14.53
CA LEU A 234 9.62 19.63 15.90
C LEU A 234 10.04 18.52 16.89
N LEU A 235 9.78 17.25 16.59
CA LEU A 235 10.20 16.13 17.43
C LEU A 235 11.51 15.52 16.94
N ASN A 236 12.54 15.52 17.81
CA ASN A 236 13.87 14.98 17.52
C ASN A 236 13.90 13.49 17.10
N ASN A 237 12.84 12.72 17.36
CA ASN A 237 12.79 11.27 17.07
C ASN A 237 11.40 10.83 16.57
N SER A 238 10.84 11.58 15.63
CA SER A 238 9.55 11.31 14.98
C SER A 238 9.64 10.11 14.02
N ARG A 239 9.59 8.91 14.59
CA ARG A 239 9.70 7.64 13.87
C ARG A 239 8.38 7.24 13.22
N ILE A 240 7.25 7.48 13.90
CA ILE A 240 5.94 7.09 13.40
C ILE A 240 5.58 7.95 12.17
N SER A 241 5.88 9.26 12.21
CA SER A 241 5.68 10.10 11.02
C SER A 241 6.51 9.63 9.82
N ALA A 242 7.74 9.14 10.02
CA ALA A 242 8.55 8.60 8.93
C ALA A 242 7.91 7.37 8.27
N LEU A 243 7.37 6.45 9.07
CA LEU A 243 6.63 5.29 8.57
C LEU A 243 5.37 5.72 7.80
N ILE A 244 4.61 6.70 8.32
CA ILE A 244 3.42 7.23 7.67
C ILE A 244 3.78 7.90 6.34
N PHE A 245 4.84 8.71 6.27
CA PHE A 245 5.30 9.32 5.03
C PHE A 245 5.71 8.28 3.98
N ALA A 246 6.48 7.26 4.39
CA ALA A 246 6.93 6.21 3.49
C ALA A 246 5.75 5.40 2.91
N LEU A 247 4.80 4.99 3.75
CA LEU A 247 3.60 4.29 3.30
C LEU A 247 2.67 5.18 2.48
N THR A 248 2.59 6.47 2.78
CA THR A 248 1.86 7.44 1.96
C THR A 248 2.47 7.53 0.56
N ALA A 249 3.78 7.72 0.46
CA ALA A 249 4.47 7.82 -0.83
C ALA A 249 4.23 6.58 -1.69
N SER A 250 4.38 5.40 -1.08
CA SER A 250 4.09 4.11 -1.72
C SER A 250 2.63 3.97 -2.15
N THR A 251 1.69 4.36 -1.29
CA THR A 251 0.24 4.30 -1.56
C THR A 251 -0.16 5.23 -2.71
N LEU A 252 0.41 6.44 -2.79
CA LEU A 252 0.13 7.38 -3.88
C LEU A 252 0.65 6.83 -5.22
N VAL A 253 1.87 6.27 -5.25
CA VAL A 253 2.41 5.63 -6.47
C VAL A 253 1.57 4.42 -6.88
N HIS A 254 1.22 3.55 -5.94
CA HIS A 254 0.31 2.43 -6.21
C HIS A 254 -1.07 2.89 -6.69
N GLY A 255 -1.54 4.01 -6.13
CA GLY A 255 -2.80 4.64 -6.43
C GLY A 255 -2.96 5.06 -7.89
N LEU A 256 -1.88 5.13 -8.66
CA LEU A 256 -1.95 5.39 -10.11
C LEU A 256 -2.63 4.25 -10.86
N ILE A 257 -2.52 3.01 -10.37
CA ILE A 257 -2.85 1.80 -11.13
C ILE A 257 -3.71 0.78 -10.38
N ASP A 258 -3.97 0.98 -9.08
CA ASP A 258 -4.93 0.19 -8.32
C ASP A 258 -5.43 0.95 -7.07
N VAL A 259 -6.50 0.47 -6.44
CA VAL A 259 -7.12 1.08 -5.24
C VAL A 259 -7.26 0.09 -4.09
N THR A 260 -6.28 -0.81 -3.96
CA THR A 260 -6.30 -1.90 -2.98
C THR A 260 -6.41 -1.44 -1.52
N ILE A 261 -6.10 -0.19 -1.20
CA ILE A 261 -6.27 0.38 0.14
C ILE A 261 -7.73 0.59 0.54
N LEU A 262 -8.68 0.56 -0.40
CA LEU A 262 -10.11 0.64 -0.10
C LEU A 262 -10.70 -0.71 0.33
N TRP A 263 -9.91 -1.78 0.26
CA TRP A 263 -10.30 -3.07 0.82
C TRP A 263 -10.13 -3.09 2.35
N VAL A 264 -10.97 -3.87 3.04
CA VAL A 264 -11.11 -3.79 4.50
C VAL A 264 -9.79 -4.07 5.23
N GLN A 265 -9.10 -5.17 4.90
CA GLN A 265 -7.89 -5.58 5.61
C GLN A 265 -6.71 -4.62 5.39
N SER A 266 -6.44 -4.24 4.14
CA SER A 266 -5.37 -3.31 3.76
C SER A 266 -5.66 -1.89 4.23
N GLY A 267 -6.90 -1.43 4.07
CA GLY A 267 -7.34 -0.11 4.51
C GLY A 267 -7.31 0.05 6.03
N LEU A 268 -7.70 -0.98 6.79
CA LEU A 268 -7.60 -0.96 8.25
C LEU A 268 -6.14 -0.97 8.72
N LEU A 269 -5.27 -1.77 8.10
CA LEU A 269 -3.85 -1.79 8.46
C LEU A 269 -3.18 -0.42 8.20
N LEU A 270 -3.37 0.15 7.01
CA LEU A 270 -2.85 1.47 6.69
C LEU A 270 -3.47 2.54 7.61
N GLY A 271 -4.79 2.51 7.80
CA GLY A 271 -5.50 3.43 8.68
C GLY A 271 -5.00 3.38 10.12
N TYR A 272 -4.72 2.19 10.66
CA TYR A 272 -4.14 2.02 11.99
C TYR A 272 -2.74 2.64 12.08
N ILE A 273 -1.90 2.46 11.07
CA ILE A 273 -0.57 3.09 11.02
C ILE A 273 -0.71 4.62 10.98
N MET A 274 -1.63 5.15 10.16
CA MET A 274 -1.93 6.57 10.09
C MET A 274 -2.47 7.13 11.43
N ALA A 275 -3.23 6.33 12.19
CA ALA A 275 -3.68 6.72 13.52
C ALA A 275 -2.51 6.96 14.49
N GLY A 276 -1.35 6.36 14.24
CA GLY A 276 -0.13 6.56 15.02
C GLY A 276 0.34 8.02 15.13
N LEU A 277 -0.06 8.90 14.21
CA LEU A 277 0.19 10.35 14.30
C LEU A 277 -0.28 10.94 15.65
N GLY A 278 -1.40 10.46 16.20
CA GLY A 278 -1.93 10.99 17.47
C GLY A 278 -0.97 10.83 18.65
N ILE A 279 -0.10 9.82 18.62
CA ILE A 279 0.94 9.61 19.63
C ILE A 279 1.94 10.76 19.59
N GLU A 280 2.42 11.11 18.40
CA GLU A 280 3.39 12.18 18.21
C GLU A 280 2.76 13.57 18.46
N GLU A 281 1.47 13.76 18.15
CA GLU A 281 0.75 14.99 18.50
C GLU A 281 0.68 15.23 20.01
N ARG A 282 0.42 14.17 20.79
CA ARG A 282 0.42 14.24 22.25
C ARG A 282 1.82 14.50 22.80
N MET A 283 2.85 13.87 22.23
CA MET A 283 4.24 14.12 22.60
C MET A 283 4.64 15.58 22.36
N LEU A 284 4.27 16.13 21.19
CA LEU A 284 4.55 17.52 20.86
C LEU A 284 3.80 18.50 21.78
N SER A 285 2.58 18.16 22.17
CA SER A 285 1.79 18.99 23.09
C SER A 285 2.36 18.99 24.51
N ALA A 286 2.99 17.90 24.95
CA ALA A 286 3.63 17.78 26.26
C ALA A 286 5.00 18.49 26.35
N GLN A 287 5.56 18.97 25.23
CA GLN A 287 6.81 19.76 25.20
C GLN A 287 6.57 21.27 25.35
N LYS A 288 5.32 21.73 25.23
CA LYS A 288 4.92 23.13 25.42
C LYS A 288 4.55 23.37 26.87
#